data_AF-C9YUJ5-F1
#
_entry.id   AF-C9YUJ5-F1
#
_cell.length_a   1.000
_cell.length_b   1.000
_cell.length_c   1.000
_cell.angle_alpha   90.00
_cell.angle_beta   90.00
_cell.angle_gamma   90.00
#
_symmetry.space_group_name_H-M   'P 1'
#
loop_
_entity.id
_entity.type
_entity.pdbx_description
1 polymer ?
#
loop_
_entity_poly.entity_id
_entity_poly.type
_entity_poly.pdbx_seq_one_letter_code
_entity_poly.pdbx_strand_id
1 'polypeptide(L)'
;MQHRGRHRRRRRGRALRATLAGTALALTAAATLISTSQAAGGSTPGALSPITSAGELSRLQLRETLTDPSALRTLAGRTGGAVGVDEVLHSANHAMRGRGDCFDSEKGNLPVEPAAVRAYCWEAGDAVDAKWVPRSVTTSRDNRVIAAGWSHTGLRSVPPGGGAANADRPGTRRGGAAVPVDEKGLARVAFVDASDPANPVYRWVLLVVPTSGGQNFEGLRSRLGGMAWYDDKLIVTARGPHGRAGQDDSLYVFDLARFLRADVTDSDAIGRTGEGWSAHHYRYALPAVAAYSPPAGAGCDARDNDGVPCLGSLSLDRTSTPPTVVATERFRRGGEEPARVWRYALDITGDRTGLLTTGGRRSDAVATEAYETEATGVRGVLAQRGGWYVDQAAEERGTHGTLWRQDEGGADAAKCPAGGSSGASGADLESYACWGRHTSSLSYSPETGQLWTLTDPIPERLLYAVRLRDVDGALE
;
A
#
# COMPACT_ATOMS: atom_id res chain seq x y z
N MET A 1 49.64 -11.85 54.92
CA MET A 1 50.39 -10.70 55.45
C MET A 1 49.61 -9.43 55.15
N GLN A 2 49.52 -8.54 56.15
CA GLN A 2 49.00 -7.17 56.15
C GLN A 2 47.48 -6.94 55.99
N HIS A 3 46.83 -6.95 57.17
CA HIS A 3 45.69 -6.10 57.53
C HIS A 3 46.01 -4.60 57.43
N ARG A 4 44.99 -3.78 57.11
CA ARG A 4 44.59 -2.47 57.73
C ARG A 4 43.54 -1.83 56.79
N GLY A 5 42.45 -1.20 57.21
CA GLY A 5 41.92 -0.85 58.53
C GLY A 5 40.60 -0.08 58.33
N ARG A 6 39.65 -0.30 59.25
CA ARG A 6 38.36 0.41 59.41
C ARG A 6 38.56 1.90 59.73
N HIS A 7 37.54 2.74 59.46
CA HIS A 7 36.86 3.67 60.39
C HIS A 7 35.90 4.58 59.58
N ARG A 8 34.56 4.52 59.68
CA ARG A 8 33.63 4.93 60.77
C ARG A 8 33.54 6.46 60.96
N ARG A 9 32.41 7.09 60.58
CA ARG A 9 31.68 8.04 61.44
C ARG A 9 30.27 8.41 60.95
N ARG A 10 29.30 8.18 61.85
CA ARG A 10 27.94 8.73 61.93
C ARG A 10 27.95 10.23 62.21
N ARG A 11 26.86 10.94 61.86
CA ARG A 11 26.11 11.96 62.65
C ARG A 11 24.71 12.08 61.98
N ARG A 12 23.58 11.72 62.62
CA ARG A 12 22.75 12.52 63.57
C ARG A 12 22.58 13.96 63.05
N GLY A 13 21.42 14.52 62.75
CA GLY A 13 20.02 14.23 63.04
C GLY A 13 19.31 15.59 63.24
N ARG A 14 18.03 15.72 62.94
CA ARG A 14 17.05 16.54 63.68
C ARG A 14 15.69 16.54 62.97
N ALA A 15 14.70 16.13 63.76
CA ALA A 15 13.29 16.31 63.48
C ALA A 15 12.91 17.79 63.65
N LEU A 16 11.96 18.26 62.83
CA LEU A 16 11.10 19.38 63.16
C LEU A 16 9.67 18.94 62.82
N ARG A 17 8.90 18.71 63.88
CA ARG A 17 7.45 18.63 63.84
C ARG A 17 6.90 20.05 63.73
N ALA A 18 6.01 20.29 62.79
CA ALA A 18 5.01 21.33 62.90
C ALA A 18 3.64 20.69 62.61
N THR A 19 2.77 20.73 63.61
CA THR A 19 1.37 20.32 63.57
C THR A 19 0.48 21.56 63.45
N LEU A 20 -0.76 21.33 63.01
CA LEU A 20 -1.96 22.21 62.95
C LEU A 20 -2.17 22.84 61.57
N ALA A 21 -3.36 22.86 60.97
CA ALA A 21 -4.70 22.48 61.40
C ALA A 21 -5.53 22.12 60.15
N GLY A 22 -6.59 21.34 60.36
CA GLY A 22 -7.44 20.82 59.30
C GLY A 22 -8.27 21.86 58.56
N THR A 23 -8.60 21.55 57.32
CA THR A 23 -9.78 22.05 56.61
C THR A 23 -10.42 20.91 55.84
N ALA A 24 -11.74 20.93 55.91
CA ALA A 24 -12.78 20.04 55.41
C ALA A 24 -12.49 19.14 54.19
N LEU A 25 -12.93 17.90 54.36
CA LEU A 25 -13.30 16.96 53.30
C LEU A 25 -14.39 17.57 52.41
N ALA A 26 -14.03 17.83 51.15
CA ALA A 26 -14.96 17.82 50.03
C ALA A 26 -14.30 17.00 48.92
N LEU A 27 -14.50 15.68 48.98
CA LEU A 27 -14.20 14.75 47.89
C LEU A 27 -15.24 14.94 46.79
N THR A 28 -15.12 16.00 46.00
CA THR A 28 -15.63 15.97 44.63
C THR A 28 -14.65 15.11 43.84
N ALA A 29 -14.99 13.84 43.69
CA ALA A 29 -14.39 12.95 42.70
C ALA A 29 -14.75 13.47 41.31
N ALA A 30 -14.05 14.50 40.85
CA ALA A 30 -13.87 14.71 39.43
C ALA A 30 -12.95 13.58 38.97
N ALA A 31 -13.55 12.50 38.45
CA ALA A 31 -12.84 11.50 37.69
C ALA A 31 -12.34 12.18 36.41
N THR A 32 -11.23 12.90 36.52
CA THR A 32 -10.34 13.08 35.38
C THR A 32 -9.83 11.67 35.06
N LEU A 33 -10.51 11.01 34.13
CA LEU A 33 -9.95 9.89 33.38
C LEU A 33 -8.76 10.45 32.61
N ILE A 34 -7.64 10.63 33.32
CA ILE A 34 -6.33 10.55 32.72
C ILE A 34 -6.23 9.08 32.36
N SER A 35 -6.64 8.73 31.14
CA SER A 35 -6.23 7.48 30.52
C SER A 35 -4.72 7.51 30.53
N THR A 36 -4.14 6.89 31.54
CA THR A 36 -2.73 6.56 31.55
C THR A 36 -2.53 5.56 30.43
N SER A 37 -2.07 6.08 29.30
CA SER A 37 -1.44 5.36 28.20
C SER A 37 -0.53 4.29 28.79
N GLN A 38 -0.92 3.03 28.59
CA GLN A 38 -0.08 1.87 28.84
C GLN A 38 -0.01 1.07 27.55
N ALA A 39 1.21 1.01 27.00
CA ALA A 39 1.80 -0.01 26.12
C ALA A 39 0.97 -0.47 24.89
N ALA A 40 1.38 -0.18 23.65
CA ALA A 40 2.50 -0.82 22.96
C ALA A 40 2.43 -2.36 23.00
N GLY A 41 1.87 -2.96 21.94
CA GLY A 41 1.81 -4.40 21.69
C GLY A 41 0.49 -5.07 22.04
N GLY A 42 -0.17 -5.69 21.05
CA GLY A 42 -1.02 -6.85 21.31
C GLY A 42 -2.50 -6.70 21.74
N SER A 43 -3.27 -5.67 21.35
CA SER A 43 -4.72 -5.60 21.65
C SER A 43 -5.59 -5.23 20.44
N THR A 44 -6.90 -5.50 20.52
CA THR A 44 -7.90 -5.10 19.51
C THR A 44 -7.82 -3.58 19.27
N PRO A 45 -7.81 -3.09 18.01
CA PRO A 45 -7.56 -1.68 17.71
C PRO A 45 -8.68 -0.71 18.14
N GLY A 46 -9.83 -1.22 18.58
CA GLY A 46 -10.94 -0.40 19.06
C GLY A 46 -11.58 0.48 17.98
N ALA A 47 -12.35 1.47 18.44
CA ALA A 47 -13.06 2.40 17.56
C ALA A 47 -12.11 3.34 16.80
N LEU A 48 -12.53 3.74 15.61
CA LEU A 48 -11.86 4.78 14.82
C LEU A 48 -12.02 6.15 15.48
N SER A 49 -10.92 6.90 15.54
CA SER A 49 -10.92 8.29 16.04
C SER A 49 -11.00 9.28 14.88
N PRO A 50 -12.07 10.11 14.77
CA PRO A 50 -12.22 11.04 13.65
C PRO A 50 -11.14 12.12 13.60
N ILE A 51 -10.56 12.34 12.42
CA ILE A 51 -9.61 13.42 12.16
C ILE A 51 -10.36 14.59 11.54
N THR A 52 -10.60 15.63 12.34
CA THR A 52 -11.37 16.81 11.92
C THR A 52 -10.58 18.12 11.94
N SER A 53 -9.38 18.10 12.51
CA SER A 53 -8.56 19.31 12.62
C SER A 53 -8.02 19.71 11.25
N ALA A 54 -8.11 21.01 10.92
CA ALA A 54 -7.60 21.53 9.65
C ALA A 54 -6.09 21.30 9.49
N GLY A 55 -5.34 21.30 10.59
CA GLY A 55 -3.91 21.00 10.60
C GLY A 55 -3.61 19.57 10.14
N GLU A 56 -4.28 18.58 10.73
CA GLU A 56 -4.10 17.17 10.34
C GLU A 56 -4.61 16.90 8.92
N LEU A 57 -5.79 17.41 8.57
CA LEU A 57 -6.36 17.25 7.23
C LEU A 57 -5.47 17.89 6.15
N SER A 58 -4.77 18.99 6.45
CA SER A 58 -3.83 19.61 5.50
C SER A 58 -2.63 18.71 5.17
N ARG A 59 -2.25 17.79 6.06
CA ARG A 59 -1.19 16.80 5.81
C ARG A 59 -1.60 15.73 4.81
N LEU A 60 -2.91 15.52 4.65
CA LEU A 60 -3.51 14.62 3.67
C LEU A 60 -3.79 15.32 2.32
N GLN A 61 -3.41 16.59 2.15
CA GLN A 61 -3.63 17.30 0.90
C GLN A 61 -2.66 16.81 -0.18
N LEU A 62 -3.16 16.63 -1.40
CA LEU A 62 -2.35 16.31 -2.57
C LEU A 62 -2.56 17.33 -3.69
N ARG A 63 -1.49 17.63 -4.42
CA ARG A 63 -1.44 18.52 -5.57
C ARG A 63 -1.51 17.73 -6.86
N GLU A 64 -2.50 18.01 -7.70
CA GLU A 64 -2.59 17.44 -9.04
C GLU A 64 -1.54 18.03 -9.98
N THR A 65 -0.93 17.15 -10.78
CA THR A 65 -0.14 17.48 -11.96
C THR A 65 -0.58 16.57 -13.10
N LEU A 66 -1.21 17.15 -14.12
CA LEU A 66 -1.62 16.42 -15.32
C LEU A 66 -0.44 16.25 -16.28
N THR A 67 -0.34 15.09 -16.91
CA THR A 67 0.58 14.89 -18.03
C THR A 67 0.08 15.67 -19.23
N ASP A 68 0.99 16.35 -19.93
CA ASP A 68 0.66 17.10 -21.15
C ASP A 68 -0.02 16.18 -22.20
N PRO A 69 -1.27 16.47 -22.62
CA PRO A 69 -1.97 15.68 -23.64
C PRO A 69 -1.25 15.62 -24.99
N SER A 70 -0.44 16.63 -25.34
CA SER A 70 0.37 16.62 -26.56
C SER A 70 1.55 15.64 -26.45
N ALA A 71 2.14 15.51 -25.26
CA ALA A 71 3.18 14.53 -24.99
C ALA A 71 2.63 13.10 -25.09
N LEU A 72 1.47 12.83 -24.49
CA LEU A 72 0.80 11.53 -24.57
C LEU A 72 0.47 11.14 -26.02
N ARG A 73 -0.07 12.07 -26.81
CA ARG A 73 -0.34 11.83 -28.24
C ARG A 73 0.93 11.58 -29.05
N THR A 74 2.01 12.32 -28.76
CA THR A 74 3.30 12.13 -29.43
C THR A 74 3.88 10.75 -29.13
N LEU A 75 3.85 10.34 -27.87
CA LEU A 75 4.27 9.00 -27.44
C LEU A 75 3.47 7.92 -28.17
N ALA A 76 2.14 7.98 -28.09
CA ALA A 76 1.27 7.02 -28.76
C ALA A 76 1.56 6.95 -30.27
N GLY A 77 1.69 8.09 -30.96
CA GLY A 77 2.00 8.12 -32.39
C GLY A 77 3.35 7.48 -32.74
N ARG A 78 4.37 7.65 -31.89
CA ARG A 78 5.70 7.08 -32.10
C ARG A 78 5.80 5.59 -31.77
N THR A 79 4.83 5.03 -31.03
CA THR A 79 4.77 3.60 -30.67
C THR A 79 3.68 2.84 -31.43
N GLY A 80 3.25 3.35 -32.59
CA GLY A 80 2.27 2.67 -33.44
C GLY A 80 0.81 2.80 -32.97
N GLY A 81 0.49 3.84 -32.21
CA GLY A 81 -0.83 4.08 -31.63
C GLY A 81 -0.96 3.50 -30.22
N ALA A 82 -1.88 4.09 -29.45
CA ALA A 82 -2.30 3.58 -28.15
C ALA A 82 -3.23 2.37 -28.31
N VAL A 83 -3.17 1.43 -27.38
CA VAL A 83 -4.06 0.26 -27.33
C VAL A 83 -4.76 0.14 -25.98
N GLY A 84 -5.87 -0.58 -25.96
CA GLY A 84 -6.63 -0.88 -24.75
C GLY A 84 -6.17 -2.16 -24.05
N VAL A 85 -6.69 -2.36 -22.84
CA VAL A 85 -6.44 -3.55 -22.01
C VAL A 85 -6.77 -4.85 -22.74
N ASP A 86 -7.78 -4.87 -23.61
CA ASP A 86 -8.17 -6.08 -24.35
C ASP A 86 -7.01 -6.61 -25.20
N GLU A 87 -6.25 -5.76 -25.88
CA GLU A 87 -5.10 -6.22 -26.68
C GLU A 87 -4.00 -6.82 -25.79
N VAL A 88 -3.80 -6.25 -24.60
CA VAL A 88 -2.85 -6.77 -23.61
C VAL A 88 -3.26 -8.18 -23.19
N LEU A 89 -4.55 -8.38 -22.86
CA LEU A 89 -5.09 -9.68 -22.44
C LEU A 89 -5.05 -10.73 -23.55
N HIS A 90 -5.41 -10.38 -24.80
CA HIS A 90 -5.30 -11.27 -25.95
C HIS A 90 -3.86 -11.74 -26.24
N SER A 91 -2.88 -11.01 -25.73
CA SER A 91 -1.45 -11.33 -25.86
C SER A 91 -0.83 -11.94 -24.59
N ALA A 92 -1.65 -12.32 -23.62
CA ALA A 92 -1.21 -13.01 -22.40
C ALA A 92 -0.32 -14.21 -22.75
N ASN A 93 0.75 -14.36 -21.98
CA ASN A 93 1.80 -15.34 -22.26
C ASN A 93 2.28 -16.09 -21.02
N HIS A 94 1.59 -15.89 -19.89
CA HIS A 94 1.78 -16.64 -18.66
C HIS A 94 0.43 -17.20 -18.20
N ALA A 95 0.45 -18.34 -17.54
CA ALA A 95 -0.72 -18.94 -16.91
C ALA A 95 -0.55 -18.93 -15.39
N MET A 96 -1.63 -18.67 -14.67
CA MET A 96 -1.65 -18.94 -13.23
C MET A 96 -2.03 -20.40 -12.97
N ARG A 97 -1.54 -20.94 -11.87
CA ARG A 97 -1.88 -22.27 -11.36
C ARG A 97 -3.12 -22.18 -10.48
N GLY A 98 -4.05 -23.12 -10.62
CA GLY A 98 -5.22 -23.22 -9.74
C GLY A 98 -4.82 -23.67 -8.32
N ARG A 99 -5.74 -23.52 -7.34
CA ARG A 99 -5.52 -23.92 -5.94
C ARG A 99 -4.98 -25.35 -5.77
N GLY A 100 -5.42 -26.29 -6.61
CA GLY A 100 -4.97 -27.68 -6.57
C GLY A 100 -3.50 -27.87 -6.95
N ASP A 101 -2.98 -26.96 -7.78
CA ASP A 101 -1.61 -26.99 -8.32
C ASP A 101 -0.67 -26.03 -7.57
N CYS A 102 -1.18 -25.37 -6.51
CA CYS A 102 -0.38 -24.59 -5.58
C CYS A 102 0.51 -25.51 -4.73
N PHE A 103 1.73 -25.06 -4.46
CA PHE A 103 2.62 -25.68 -3.50
C PHE A 103 2.02 -25.65 -2.09
N ASP A 104 2.41 -26.59 -1.24
CA ASP A 104 1.90 -26.66 0.14
C ASP A 104 2.27 -25.41 0.95
N SER A 105 3.45 -24.83 0.71
CA SER A 105 3.86 -23.56 1.32
C SER A 105 2.94 -22.41 0.91
N GLU A 106 2.53 -22.32 -0.36
CA GLU A 106 1.57 -21.31 -0.83
C GLU A 106 0.22 -21.50 -0.13
N LYS A 107 -0.31 -22.74 -0.10
CA LYS A 107 -1.60 -23.04 0.55
C LYS A 107 -1.59 -22.73 2.06
N GLY A 108 -0.44 -22.83 2.72
CA GLY A 108 -0.25 -22.49 4.13
C GLY A 108 -0.49 -21.01 4.48
N ASN A 109 -0.50 -20.11 3.48
CA ASN A 109 -0.73 -18.69 3.69
C ASN A 109 -2.19 -18.25 3.52
N LEU A 110 -3.08 -19.17 3.11
CA LEU A 110 -4.51 -18.90 3.00
C LEU A 110 -5.13 -18.60 4.38
N PRO A 111 -6.18 -17.77 4.47
CA PRO A 111 -6.86 -17.51 5.72
C PRO A 111 -7.48 -18.79 6.30
N VAL A 112 -7.48 -18.88 7.63
CA VAL A 112 -8.15 -19.92 8.40
C VAL A 112 -9.65 -19.65 8.42
N GLU A 113 -10.04 -18.42 8.78
CA GLU A 113 -11.44 -17.97 8.88
C GLU A 113 -11.56 -16.51 8.40
N PRO A 114 -12.48 -16.21 7.46
CA PRO A 114 -13.21 -17.15 6.62
C PRO A 114 -12.29 -17.81 5.57
N ALA A 115 -12.63 -19.04 5.18
CA ALA A 115 -11.86 -19.76 4.18
C ALA A 115 -11.89 -19.08 2.80
N ALA A 116 -10.74 -19.09 2.10
CA ALA A 116 -10.63 -18.59 0.74
C ALA A 116 -11.54 -19.37 -0.24
N VAL A 117 -12.32 -18.63 -1.02
CA VAL A 117 -13.23 -19.16 -2.06
C VAL A 117 -12.56 -19.23 -3.43
N ARG A 118 -11.47 -18.48 -3.62
CA ARG A 118 -10.61 -18.55 -4.81
C ARG A 118 -9.16 -18.45 -4.36
N ALA A 119 -8.28 -19.18 -5.02
CA ALA A 119 -6.83 -19.06 -4.85
C ALA A 119 -6.15 -19.44 -6.16
N TYR A 120 -5.23 -18.60 -6.60
CA TYR A 120 -4.39 -18.80 -7.77
C TYR A 120 -2.94 -18.56 -7.38
N CYS A 121 -2.05 -19.41 -7.85
CA CYS A 121 -0.63 -19.27 -7.65
C CYS A 121 0.04 -18.83 -8.95
N TRP A 122 1.09 -18.03 -8.85
CA TRP A 122 1.78 -17.52 -10.03
C TRP A 122 2.49 -18.65 -10.80
N GLU A 123 2.82 -18.42 -12.06
CA GLU A 123 3.69 -19.34 -12.81
C GLU A 123 4.98 -19.59 -12.01
N ALA A 124 5.52 -20.80 -12.07
CA ALA A 124 6.61 -21.25 -11.19
C ALA A 124 7.82 -20.30 -11.18
N GLY A 125 8.18 -19.71 -12.33
CA GLY A 125 9.28 -18.73 -12.42
C GLY A 125 8.99 -17.42 -11.67
N ASP A 126 7.80 -16.86 -11.84
CA ASP A 126 7.37 -15.63 -11.15
C ASP A 126 7.14 -15.85 -9.64
N ALA A 127 6.70 -17.05 -9.25
CA ALA A 127 6.46 -17.41 -7.85
C ALA A 127 7.74 -17.39 -7.00
N VAL A 128 8.90 -17.65 -7.61
CA VAL A 128 10.20 -17.74 -6.92
C VAL A 128 11.17 -16.59 -7.23
N ASP A 129 10.77 -15.63 -8.06
CA ASP A 129 11.63 -14.51 -8.43
C ASP A 129 11.91 -13.57 -7.24
N ALA A 130 13.15 -13.60 -6.72
CA ALA A 130 13.62 -12.75 -5.64
C ALA A 130 13.66 -11.26 -5.98
N LYS A 131 13.71 -10.90 -7.27
CA LYS A 131 13.84 -9.53 -7.71
C LYS A 131 12.50 -8.81 -7.76
N TRP A 132 11.42 -9.48 -8.11
CA TRP A 132 10.09 -8.88 -8.24
C TRP A 132 9.19 -9.35 -7.11
N VAL A 133 8.56 -8.43 -6.37
CA VAL A 133 7.71 -8.75 -5.21
C VAL A 133 6.28 -8.27 -5.51
N PRO A 134 5.23 -9.09 -5.31
CA PRO A 134 3.84 -8.64 -5.42
C PRO A 134 3.49 -7.75 -4.22
N ARG A 135 2.76 -6.67 -4.45
CA ARG A 135 2.56 -5.60 -3.45
C ARG A 135 1.10 -5.16 -3.32
N SER A 136 0.34 -5.21 -4.41
CA SER A 136 -1.05 -4.76 -4.42
C SER A 136 -1.89 -5.49 -5.45
N VAL A 137 -3.21 -5.46 -5.24
CA VAL A 137 -4.20 -6.02 -6.16
C VAL A 137 -5.35 -5.06 -6.30
N THR A 138 -5.93 -4.98 -7.50
CA THR A 138 -7.23 -4.36 -7.73
C THR A 138 -8.01 -5.11 -8.81
N THR A 139 -9.31 -4.88 -8.92
CA THR A 139 -10.17 -5.56 -9.89
C THR A 139 -10.93 -4.57 -10.75
N SER A 140 -11.18 -4.93 -12.01
CA SER A 140 -12.18 -4.26 -12.84
C SER A 140 -13.57 -4.37 -12.17
N ARG A 141 -14.50 -3.49 -12.56
CA ARG A 141 -15.86 -3.47 -11.98
C ARG A 141 -16.60 -4.80 -12.19
N ASP A 142 -16.45 -5.39 -13.37
CA ASP A 142 -17.08 -6.65 -13.79
C ASP A 142 -16.27 -7.90 -13.39
N ASN A 143 -15.18 -7.72 -12.65
CA ASN A 143 -14.28 -8.79 -12.22
C ASN A 143 -13.71 -9.66 -13.36
N ARG A 144 -13.72 -9.18 -14.60
CA ARG A 144 -13.08 -9.88 -15.73
C ARG A 144 -11.58 -9.70 -15.78
N VAL A 145 -11.07 -8.64 -15.15
CA VAL A 145 -9.64 -8.36 -15.07
C VAL A 145 -9.22 -8.16 -13.62
N ILE A 146 -8.16 -8.86 -13.22
CA ILE A 146 -7.47 -8.61 -11.95
C ILE A 146 -6.12 -8.00 -12.28
N ALA A 147 -5.84 -6.82 -11.74
CA ALA A 147 -4.54 -6.17 -11.88
C ALA A 147 -3.73 -6.38 -10.60
N ALA A 148 -2.58 -7.05 -10.71
CA ALA A 148 -1.66 -7.27 -9.59
C ALA A 148 -0.37 -6.45 -9.79
N GLY A 149 -0.09 -5.55 -8.85
CA GLY A 149 1.08 -4.68 -8.85
C GLY A 149 2.31 -5.34 -8.23
N TRP A 150 3.43 -5.23 -8.92
CA TRP A 150 4.72 -5.82 -8.54
C TRP A 150 5.84 -4.79 -8.61
N SER A 151 6.69 -4.81 -7.59
CA SER A 151 7.82 -3.90 -7.48
C SER A 151 9.12 -4.66 -7.49
N HIS A 152 10.09 -4.14 -8.24
CA HIS A 152 11.45 -4.63 -8.18
C HIS A 152 12.10 -4.26 -6.84
N THR A 153 12.79 -5.21 -6.23
CA THR A 153 13.52 -5.03 -4.97
C THR A 153 14.61 -3.97 -5.10
N GLY A 154 15.12 -3.49 -3.97
CA GLY A 154 16.22 -2.53 -3.92
C GLY A 154 15.83 -1.09 -3.60
N LEU A 155 14.54 -0.79 -3.41
CA LEU A 155 14.08 0.43 -2.74
C LEU A 155 14.41 0.38 -1.23
N ARG A 156 15.69 0.49 -0.87
CA ARG A 156 16.09 0.60 0.54
C ARG A 156 15.58 1.92 1.13
N SER A 157 15.00 1.83 2.33
CA SER A 157 14.89 2.97 3.24
C SER A 157 16.30 3.42 3.60
N VAL A 158 16.80 4.51 3.02
CA VAL A 158 18.11 5.06 3.40
C VAL A 158 17.98 5.72 4.78
N PRO A 159 18.80 5.35 5.79
CA PRO A 159 18.87 6.09 7.05
C PRO A 159 19.33 7.54 6.78
N PRO A 160 18.83 8.54 7.54
CA PRO A 160 19.28 9.92 7.34
C PRO A 160 20.74 10.00 7.81
N GLY A 161 21.66 10.35 6.90
CA GLY A 161 23.09 10.45 7.17
C GLY A 161 24.01 9.68 6.20
N GLY A 162 23.47 8.79 5.37
CA GLY A 162 24.21 8.19 4.26
C GLY A 162 24.10 9.06 3.01
N GLY A 163 25.13 9.87 2.73
CA GLY A 163 25.14 10.79 1.59
C GLY A 163 24.82 10.11 0.27
N ALA A 164 23.74 10.55 -0.38
CA ALA A 164 23.49 10.29 -1.80
C ALA A 164 24.43 11.18 -2.64
N ALA A 165 25.72 10.88 -2.63
CA ALA A 165 26.66 11.41 -3.60
C ALA A 165 26.71 10.44 -4.77
N ASN A 166 25.83 10.65 -5.75
CA ASN A 166 26.03 10.44 -7.19
C ASN A 166 24.66 10.48 -7.87
N ALA A 167 24.09 11.67 -7.97
CA ALA A 167 23.12 11.99 -9.00
C ALA A 167 23.80 12.91 -10.01
N ASP A 168 23.71 12.51 -11.26
CA ASP A 168 24.20 13.08 -12.52
C ASP A 168 24.75 14.51 -12.55
N ARG A 169 25.94 14.63 -13.14
CA ARG A 169 26.33 15.83 -13.90
C ARG A 169 25.78 15.72 -15.32
N PRO A 170 24.99 16.68 -15.81
CA PRO A 170 24.59 16.71 -17.21
C PRO A 170 25.76 17.21 -18.07
N GLY A 171 26.03 16.50 -19.16
CA GLY A 171 26.97 16.93 -20.19
C GLY A 171 28.29 16.18 -20.19
N THR A 172 28.30 15.02 -20.84
CA THR A 172 29.30 14.57 -21.82
C THR A 172 29.11 13.06 -22.01
N ARG A 173 28.72 12.62 -23.22
CA ARG A 173 29.51 11.68 -24.04
C ARG A 173 28.70 11.08 -25.20
N ARG A 174 29.40 11.06 -26.34
CA ARG A 174 29.19 10.27 -27.54
C ARG A 174 29.51 8.79 -27.25
N GLY A 175 28.70 7.87 -27.78
CA GLY A 175 29.14 6.52 -28.17
C GLY A 175 28.72 5.35 -27.27
N GLY A 176 27.74 4.57 -27.74
CA GLY A 176 27.98 3.17 -28.12
C GLY A 176 28.04 2.06 -27.08
N ALA A 177 27.70 2.27 -25.81
CA ALA A 177 27.50 1.18 -24.85
C ALA A 177 26.23 1.42 -24.01
N ALA A 178 25.37 0.41 -23.93
CA ALA A 178 24.19 0.45 -23.07
C ALA A 178 24.64 0.56 -21.61
N VAL A 179 24.31 1.67 -20.96
CA VAL A 179 24.43 1.77 -19.50
C VAL A 179 23.37 0.85 -18.92
N PRO A 180 23.71 -0.09 -17.99
CA PRO A 180 22.71 -0.92 -17.35
C PRO A 180 21.64 -0.04 -16.69
N VAL A 181 20.37 -0.30 -16.98
CA VAL A 181 19.27 0.41 -16.34
C VAL A 181 19.25 0.05 -14.85
N ASP A 182 19.11 1.05 -13.96
CA ASP A 182 18.94 0.78 -12.53
C ASP A 182 17.54 0.21 -12.28
N GLU A 183 17.40 -1.12 -12.28
CA GLU A 183 16.11 -1.81 -12.15
C GLU A 183 15.43 -1.59 -10.80
N LYS A 184 16.17 -1.09 -9.81
CA LYS A 184 15.69 -0.98 -8.43
C LYS A 184 14.44 -0.13 -8.35
N GLY A 185 13.39 -0.72 -7.78
CA GLY A 185 12.12 -0.06 -7.58
C GLY A 185 11.25 0.09 -8.81
N LEU A 186 11.61 -0.48 -9.96
CA LEU A 186 10.73 -0.54 -11.12
C LEU A 186 9.37 -1.14 -10.73
N ALA A 187 8.31 -0.63 -11.34
CA ALA A 187 6.95 -1.01 -11.07
C ALA A 187 6.31 -1.64 -12.33
N ARG A 188 5.78 -2.86 -12.18
CA ARG A 188 5.06 -3.57 -13.25
C ARG A 188 3.70 -4.03 -12.74
N VAL A 189 2.76 -4.27 -13.65
CA VAL A 189 1.44 -4.82 -13.34
C VAL A 189 1.22 -6.07 -14.19
N ALA A 190 0.78 -7.16 -13.55
CA ALA A 190 0.17 -8.28 -14.24
C ALA A 190 -1.30 -7.96 -14.45
N PHE A 191 -1.72 -7.87 -15.71
CA PHE A 191 -3.13 -7.86 -16.08
C PHE A 191 -3.56 -9.31 -16.30
N VAL A 192 -4.33 -9.84 -15.35
CA VAL A 192 -4.84 -11.20 -15.34
C VAL A 192 -6.22 -11.21 -15.98
N ASP A 193 -6.39 -11.97 -17.05
CA ASP A 193 -7.70 -12.31 -17.60
C ASP A 193 -8.36 -13.34 -16.67
N ALA A 194 -9.41 -12.89 -15.98
CA ALA A 194 -10.21 -13.69 -15.08
C ALA A 194 -11.58 -14.05 -15.68
N SER A 195 -11.76 -13.85 -16.99
CA SER A 195 -12.99 -14.20 -17.71
C SER A 195 -13.24 -15.71 -17.70
N ASP A 196 -12.18 -16.53 -17.75
CA ASP A 196 -12.20 -17.94 -17.38
C ASP A 196 -11.50 -18.13 -16.03
N PRO A 197 -12.23 -18.16 -14.90
CA PRO A 197 -11.63 -18.31 -13.59
C PRO A 197 -11.03 -19.71 -13.36
N ALA A 198 -11.25 -20.70 -14.22
CA ALA A 198 -10.59 -21.99 -14.11
C ALA A 198 -9.17 -21.95 -14.69
N ASN A 199 -8.91 -21.08 -15.67
CA ASN A 199 -7.64 -21.00 -16.38
C ASN A 199 -7.18 -19.54 -16.56
N PRO A 200 -6.96 -18.78 -15.47
CA PRO A 200 -6.53 -17.39 -15.59
C PRO A 200 -5.14 -17.27 -16.21
N VAL A 201 -5.01 -16.38 -17.19
CA VAL A 201 -3.77 -16.06 -17.90
C VAL A 201 -3.42 -14.59 -17.71
N TYR A 202 -2.15 -14.23 -17.83
CA TYR A 202 -1.74 -12.84 -17.60
C TYR A 202 -0.63 -12.34 -18.52
N ARG A 203 -0.54 -11.01 -18.59
CA ARG A 203 0.52 -10.27 -19.27
C ARG A 203 1.14 -9.24 -18.34
N TRP A 204 2.46 -9.17 -18.34
CA TRP A 204 3.22 -8.10 -17.68
C TRP A 204 3.22 -6.81 -18.50
N VAL A 205 3.01 -5.69 -17.80
CA VAL A 205 3.09 -4.34 -18.35
C VAL A 205 3.96 -3.47 -17.43
N LEU A 206 4.91 -2.73 -18.00
CA LEU A 206 5.73 -1.79 -17.25
C LEU A 206 4.97 -0.47 -17.02
N LEU A 207 4.96 0.05 -15.80
CA LEU A 207 4.44 1.40 -15.55
C LEU A 207 5.54 2.42 -15.87
N VAL A 208 5.19 3.47 -16.62
CA VAL A 208 6.17 4.47 -17.08
C VAL A 208 5.66 5.91 -16.90
N VAL A 209 6.61 6.85 -16.79
CA VAL A 209 6.35 8.28 -16.72
C VAL A 209 6.86 8.93 -18.02
N PRO A 210 5.99 9.58 -18.80
CA PRO A 210 6.40 10.36 -19.97
C PRO A 210 7.44 11.42 -19.64
N THR A 211 8.47 11.57 -20.49
CA THR A 211 9.36 12.73 -20.41
C THR A 211 8.76 13.94 -21.13
N SER A 212 9.33 15.12 -20.88
CA SER A 212 8.85 16.38 -21.47
C SER A 212 8.73 16.27 -23.01
N GLY A 213 7.58 16.72 -23.53
CA GLY A 213 7.27 16.71 -24.96
C GLY A 213 7.03 15.32 -25.57
N GLY A 214 6.93 14.26 -24.76
CA GLY A 214 6.61 12.91 -25.23
C GLY A 214 7.67 12.30 -26.16
N GLN A 215 8.92 12.73 -25.99
CA GLN A 215 10.03 12.23 -26.82
C GLN A 215 10.63 10.94 -26.26
N ASN A 216 10.40 10.67 -24.97
CA ASN A 216 10.83 9.45 -24.29
C ASN A 216 9.90 9.13 -23.11
N PHE A 217 10.15 8.02 -22.41
CA PHE A 217 9.56 7.70 -21.12
C PHE A 217 10.57 6.99 -20.21
N GLU A 218 10.35 7.07 -18.91
CA GLU A 218 11.17 6.42 -17.89
C GLU A 218 10.32 5.45 -17.06
N GLY A 219 10.92 4.40 -16.50
CA GLY A 219 10.18 3.46 -15.66
C GLY A 219 9.70 4.12 -14.36
N LEU A 220 8.44 3.91 -13.98
CA LEU A 220 7.93 4.36 -12.69
C LEU A 220 8.68 3.65 -11.57
N ARG A 221 9.12 4.41 -10.57
CA ARG A 221 9.71 3.86 -9.34
C ARG A 221 8.70 3.88 -8.21
N SER A 222 8.33 2.71 -7.71
CA SER A 222 7.26 2.56 -6.73
C SER A 222 7.37 1.25 -5.93
N ARG A 223 6.94 1.26 -4.66
CA ARG A 223 6.68 0.03 -3.89
C ARG A 223 5.31 -0.57 -4.17
N LEU A 224 4.47 0.11 -4.96
CA LEU A 224 3.10 -0.26 -5.33
C LEU A 224 2.33 -0.82 -4.14
N GLY A 225 2.42 -0.16 -2.99
CA GLY A 225 1.74 -0.61 -1.78
C GLY A 225 0.21 -0.58 -1.89
N GLY A 226 -0.32 0.24 -2.81
CA GLY A 226 -1.74 0.33 -3.10
C GLY A 226 -2.07 0.54 -4.57
N MET A 227 -3.19 -0.03 -5.00
CA MET A 227 -3.78 0.15 -6.32
C MET A 227 -5.31 0.25 -6.23
N ALA A 228 -5.91 1.14 -7.02
CA ALA A 228 -7.36 1.26 -7.16
C ALA A 228 -7.73 1.44 -8.64
N TRP A 229 -8.67 0.63 -9.13
CA TRP A 229 -9.15 0.70 -10.51
C TRP A 229 -10.58 1.24 -10.56
N TYR A 230 -10.75 2.42 -11.15
CA TYR A 230 -12.06 2.98 -11.46
C TYR A 230 -12.23 3.25 -12.96
N ASP A 231 -13.21 2.59 -13.58
CA ASP A 231 -13.53 2.72 -15.01
C ASP A 231 -12.33 2.42 -15.92
N ASP A 232 -11.78 3.41 -16.62
CA ASP A 232 -10.58 3.30 -17.45
C ASP A 232 -9.29 3.77 -16.73
N LYS A 233 -9.38 4.13 -15.45
CA LYS A 233 -8.26 4.65 -14.66
C LYS A 233 -7.74 3.62 -13.67
N LEU A 234 -6.42 3.49 -13.64
CA LEU A 234 -5.68 2.76 -12.61
C LEU A 234 -4.86 3.77 -11.79
N ILE A 235 -5.15 3.86 -10.49
CA ILE A 235 -4.46 4.74 -9.54
C ILE A 235 -3.53 3.88 -8.70
N VAL A 236 -2.27 4.29 -8.58
CA VAL A 236 -1.26 3.52 -7.84
C VAL A 236 -0.47 4.43 -6.90
N THR A 237 -0.01 3.90 -5.77
CA THR A 237 1.00 4.60 -4.97
C THR A 237 2.33 4.61 -5.71
N ALA A 238 3.10 5.68 -5.61
CA ALA A 238 4.45 5.74 -6.13
C ALA A 238 5.28 6.83 -5.47
N ARG A 239 6.56 6.89 -5.85
CA ARG A 239 7.45 7.95 -5.43
C ARG A 239 7.19 9.23 -6.22
N GLY A 240 6.98 10.33 -5.51
CA GLY A 240 6.92 11.65 -6.11
C GLY A 240 8.28 12.13 -6.63
N PRO A 241 8.31 13.04 -7.61
CA PRO A 241 9.55 13.62 -8.15
C PRO A 241 10.35 14.41 -7.09
N HIS A 242 9.70 14.86 -6.02
CA HIS A 242 10.32 15.57 -4.89
C HIS A 242 10.47 14.69 -3.63
N GLY A 243 10.15 13.40 -3.71
CA GLY A 243 10.10 12.52 -2.56
C GLY A 243 11.48 12.25 -1.95
N ARG A 244 11.57 12.32 -0.62
CA ARG A 244 12.76 11.91 0.15
C ARG A 244 13.10 10.45 -0.19
N ALA A 245 14.40 10.12 -0.19
CA ALA A 245 14.95 8.86 -0.68
C ALA A 245 14.09 7.62 -0.36
N GLY A 246 13.41 7.12 -1.40
CA GLY A 246 12.69 5.86 -1.40
C GLY A 246 11.42 5.85 -0.55
N GLN A 247 10.53 6.83 -0.64
CA GLN A 247 9.19 6.74 -0.05
C GLN A 247 8.08 6.93 -1.09
N ASP A 248 6.96 6.23 -0.88
CA ASP A 248 5.75 6.36 -1.69
C ASP A 248 4.90 7.45 -1.02
N ASP A 249 5.03 8.67 -1.50
CA ASP A 249 4.31 9.84 -0.99
C ASP A 249 3.31 10.39 -2.01
N SER A 250 3.24 9.79 -3.19
CA SER A 250 2.45 10.29 -4.31
C SER A 250 1.55 9.21 -4.91
N LEU A 251 0.51 9.63 -5.62
CA LEU A 251 -0.33 8.78 -6.45
C LEU A 251 -0.05 9.06 -7.91
N TYR A 252 -0.03 8.03 -8.75
CA TYR A 252 0.02 8.17 -10.20
C TYR A 252 -1.22 7.52 -10.79
N VAL A 253 -1.79 8.17 -11.81
CA VAL A 253 -2.95 7.68 -12.54
C VAL A 253 -2.51 7.26 -13.93
N PHE A 254 -3.00 6.11 -14.35
CA PHE A 254 -2.79 5.53 -15.67
C PHE A 254 -4.14 5.35 -16.35
N ASP A 255 -4.15 5.48 -17.68
CA ASP A 255 -5.33 5.28 -18.50
C ASP A 255 -5.21 3.96 -19.29
N LEU A 256 -6.12 3.03 -19.01
CA LEU A 256 -6.13 1.67 -19.53
C LEU A 256 -6.59 1.58 -21.00
N ALA A 257 -6.84 2.72 -21.65
CA ALA A 257 -6.98 2.82 -23.10
C ALA A 257 -5.67 3.32 -23.78
N ARG A 258 -4.58 3.50 -23.02
CA ARG A 258 -3.34 4.15 -23.51
C ARG A 258 -2.06 3.31 -23.38
N PHE A 259 -2.17 1.99 -23.46
CA PHE A 259 -0.98 1.14 -23.49
C PHE A 259 -0.14 1.44 -24.74
N LEU A 260 1.18 1.49 -24.56
CA LEU A 260 2.18 1.68 -25.60
C LEU A 260 2.81 0.33 -25.95
N ARG A 261 3.11 0.09 -27.23
CA ARG A 261 3.84 -1.11 -27.68
C ARG A 261 5.35 -0.84 -27.65
N ALA A 262 6.09 -1.77 -27.07
CA ALA A 262 7.54 -1.85 -27.20
C ALA A 262 7.88 -2.92 -28.24
N ASP A 263 8.58 -2.53 -29.29
CA ASP A 263 9.01 -3.38 -30.39
C ASP A 263 10.42 -3.98 -30.16
N VAL A 264 11.18 -3.42 -29.22
CA VAL A 264 12.47 -3.95 -28.78
C VAL A 264 12.28 -4.66 -27.44
N THR A 265 11.98 -5.97 -27.47
CA THR A 265 11.72 -6.78 -26.27
C THR A 265 12.91 -7.58 -25.75
N ASP A 266 14.02 -7.61 -26.48
CA ASP A 266 15.29 -8.22 -26.04
C ASP A 266 16.25 -7.13 -25.55
N SER A 267 15.80 -6.35 -24.57
CA SER A 267 16.59 -5.23 -24.02
C SER A 267 16.16 -4.84 -22.61
N ASP A 268 17.15 -4.61 -21.75
CA ASP A 268 16.98 -3.98 -20.44
C ASP A 268 16.65 -2.48 -20.53
N ALA A 269 16.75 -1.88 -21.73
CA ALA A 269 16.51 -0.45 -21.90
C ALA A 269 15.05 -0.08 -21.57
N ILE A 270 14.82 1.17 -21.19
CA ILE A 270 13.49 1.73 -21.03
C ILE A 270 13.40 2.99 -21.86
N GLY A 271 12.34 3.10 -22.65
CA GLY A 271 12.12 4.20 -23.56
C GLY A 271 12.75 3.96 -24.92
N ARG A 272 13.09 5.05 -25.59
CA ARG A 272 13.61 5.03 -26.96
C ARG A 272 14.97 4.36 -27.03
N THR A 273 15.10 3.34 -27.87
CA THR A 273 16.30 2.56 -28.10
C THR A 273 16.59 2.49 -29.60
N GLY A 274 17.48 3.36 -30.08
CA GLY A 274 17.72 3.55 -31.51
C GLY A 274 16.46 4.06 -32.22
N GLU A 275 15.97 3.28 -33.19
CA GLU A 275 14.73 3.57 -33.92
C GLU A 275 13.47 3.00 -33.25
N GLY A 276 13.63 2.07 -32.31
CA GLY A 276 12.53 1.42 -31.60
C GLY A 276 12.36 1.89 -30.16
N TRP A 277 11.53 1.15 -29.43
CA TRP A 277 11.11 1.39 -28.05
C TRP A 277 11.23 0.12 -27.24
N SER A 278 11.86 0.24 -26.08
CA SER A 278 11.99 -0.83 -25.11
C SER A 278 11.22 -0.50 -23.84
N ALA A 279 10.64 -1.51 -23.22
CA ALA A 279 9.98 -1.41 -21.92
C ALA A 279 10.55 -2.47 -20.97
N HIS A 280 11.87 -2.57 -20.85
CA HIS A 280 12.55 -3.55 -19.98
C HIS A 280 12.04 -4.98 -20.22
N HIS A 281 12.28 -5.50 -21.42
CA HIS A 281 11.78 -6.80 -21.93
C HIS A 281 10.26 -6.96 -22.09
N TYR A 282 9.44 -6.06 -21.52
CA TYR A 282 8.00 -6.14 -21.66
C TYR A 282 7.55 -5.65 -23.03
N ARG A 283 6.49 -6.27 -23.55
CA ARG A 283 5.86 -5.89 -24.83
C ARG A 283 5.04 -4.60 -24.71
N TYR A 284 4.61 -4.25 -23.51
CA TYR A 284 3.79 -3.07 -23.27
C TYR A 284 4.33 -2.23 -22.11
N ALA A 285 4.17 -0.92 -22.28
CA ALA A 285 4.33 0.07 -21.23
C ALA A 285 3.00 0.84 -21.05
N LEU A 286 2.70 1.27 -19.83
CA LEU A 286 1.52 2.06 -19.52
C LEU A 286 1.95 3.43 -18.97
N PRO A 287 1.73 4.52 -19.74
CA PRO A 287 2.19 5.85 -19.36
C PRO A 287 1.23 6.54 -18.37
N ALA A 288 1.81 7.21 -17.38
CA ALA A 288 1.04 8.01 -16.42
C ALA A 288 0.38 9.22 -17.11
N VAL A 289 -0.90 9.44 -16.79
CA VAL A 289 -1.71 10.56 -17.30
C VAL A 289 -1.90 11.68 -16.27
N ALA A 290 -1.72 11.38 -14.99
CA ALA A 290 -1.71 12.35 -13.90
C ALA A 290 -0.87 11.85 -12.73
N ALA A 291 -0.46 12.78 -11.87
CA ALA A 291 0.14 12.50 -10.58
C ALA A 291 -0.47 13.41 -9.50
N TYR A 292 -0.55 12.91 -8.27
CA TYR A 292 -0.93 13.65 -7.09
C TYR A 292 0.19 13.53 -6.06
N SER A 293 0.84 14.63 -5.72
CA SER A 293 1.96 14.66 -4.79
C SER A 293 1.70 15.61 -3.64
N PRO A 294 2.31 15.44 -2.46
CA PRO A 294 2.16 16.40 -1.38
C PRO A 294 2.62 17.80 -1.84
N PRO A 295 2.05 18.88 -1.30
CA PRO A 295 2.50 20.23 -1.61
C PRO A 295 4.03 20.40 -1.44
N ALA A 296 4.62 21.22 -2.31
CA ALA A 296 6.07 21.37 -2.41
C ALA A 296 6.75 21.61 -1.05
N GLY A 297 7.82 20.86 -0.77
CA GLY A 297 8.58 20.91 0.48
C GLY A 297 8.13 19.89 1.54
N ALA A 298 6.98 19.24 1.35
CA ALA A 298 6.49 18.21 2.25
C ALA A 298 6.83 16.81 1.69
N GLY A 299 7.79 16.13 2.31
CA GLY A 299 8.04 14.71 2.06
C GLY A 299 7.49 13.89 3.23
N CYS A 300 6.96 12.71 2.95
CA CYS A 300 6.44 11.86 4.02
C CYS A 300 7.57 11.33 4.93
N ASP A 301 7.21 11.00 6.17
CA ASP A 301 8.00 10.15 7.06
C ASP A 301 7.18 8.92 7.44
N ALA A 302 7.86 7.81 7.69
CA ALA A 302 7.24 6.54 8.07
C ALA A 302 7.81 5.99 9.38
N ARG A 303 8.46 6.87 10.14
CA ARG A 303 8.96 6.57 11.48
C ARG A 303 7.95 6.92 12.56
N ASP A 304 7.14 7.94 12.32
CA ASP A 304 6.16 8.53 13.23
C ASP A 304 4.93 9.00 12.44
N ASN A 305 3.85 9.31 13.16
CA ASN A 305 2.57 9.80 12.62
C ASN A 305 2.43 11.35 12.64
N ASP A 306 3.51 12.07 12.97
CA ASP A 306 3.50 13.53 13.18
C ASP A 306 3.48 14.38 11.89
N GLY A 307 3.66 13.75 10.73
CA GLY A 307 3.89 14.42 9.46
C GLY A 307 2.92 14.03 8.34
N VAL A 308 3.33 14.37 7.11
CA VAL A 308 2.67 13.87 5.89
C VAL A 308 2.78 12.34 5.86
N PRO A 309 1.67 11.60 5.71
CA PRO A 309 1.70 10.14 5.69
C PRO A 309 2.44 9.63 4.45
N CYS A 310 3.22 8.57 4.62
CA CYS A 310 3.63 7.77 3.46
C CYS A 310 2.45 6.90 3.04
N LEU A 311 2.08 6.95 1.77
CA LEU A 311 0.98 6.17 1.22
C LEU A 311 1.32 4.67 1.31
N GLY A 312 0.44 3.93 1.96
CA GLY A 312 0.63 2.53 2.30
C GLY A 312 -0.11 1.59 1.40
N SER A 313 -1.44 1.62 1.47
CA SER A 313 -2.31 0.84 0.61
C SER A 313 -3.44 1.71 0.07
N LEU A 314 -4.04 1.24 -1.01
CA LEU A 314 -5.19 1.85 -1.66
C LEU A 314 -6.20 0.78 -1.99
N SER A 315 -7.46 1.18 -1.96
CA SER A 315 -8.58 0.43 -2.51
C SER A 315 -9.66 1.39 -3.00
N LEU A 316 -10.77 0.82 -3.47
CA LEU A 316 -11.87 1.60 -4.02
C LEU A 316 -13.16 1.29 -3.27
N ASP A 317 -13.78 2.34 -2.73
CA ASP A 317 -15.14 2.30 -2.23
C ASP A 317 -16.08 2.81 -3.34
N ARG A 318 -16.84 1.88 -3.92
CA ARG A 318 -17.86 2.18 -4.93
C ARG A 318 -19.23 2.49 -4.33
N THR A 319 -19.37 2.34 -3.02
CA THR A 319 -20.63 2.53 -2.29
C THR A 319 -20.80 3.96 -1.78
N SER A 320 -19.71 4.71 -1.66
CA SER A 320 -19.73 6.16 -1.45
C SER A 320 -20.27 6.89 -2.68
N THR A 321 -20.79 8.12 -2.47
CA THR A 321 -21.30 8.98 -3.54
C THR A 321 -20.69 10.40 -3.40
N PRO A 322 -19.78 10.81 -4.31
CA PRO A 322 -19.20 10.01 -5.39
C PRO A 322 -18.33 8.86 -4.84
N PRO A 323 -17.99 7.86 -5.68
CA PRO A 323 -17.01 6.83 -5.32
C PRO A 323 -15.68 7.42 -4.84
N THR A 324 -14.99 6.72 -3.95
CA THR A 324 -13.78 7.24 -3.29
C THR A 324 -12.63 6.26 -3.35
N VAL A 325 -11.42 6.77 -3.55
CA VAL A 325 -10.18 6.03 -3.30
C VAL A 325 -9.90 6.05 -1.81
N VAL A 326 -9.81 4.87 -1.21
CA VAL A 326 -9.52 4.68 0.21
C VAL A 326 -8.02 4.46 0.37
N ALA A 327 -7.43 5.07 1.38
CA ALA A 327 -5.99 5.04 1.62
C ALA A 327 -5.69 4.79 3.10
N THR A 328 -4.51 4.21 3.33
CA THR A 328 -3.92 4.05 4.66
C THR A 328 -2.47 4.50 4.61
N GLU A 329 -1.93 4.95 5.73
CA GLU A 329 -0.52 5.25 5.82
C GLU A 329 0.32 3.99 6.04
N ARG A 330 1.63 4.11 5.80
CA ARG A 330 2.59 3.04 6.00
C ARG A 330 3.73 3.48 6.89
N PHE A 331 3.89 2.75 7.98
CA PHE A 331 5.08 2.81 8.82
C PHE A 331 6.15 1.82 8.40
N ARG A 332 7.35 2.02 8.94
CA ARG A 332 8.40 0.98 8.89
C ARG A 332 7.91 -0.27 9.62
N ARG A 333 8.42 -1.44 9.21
CA ARG A 333 8.14 -2.70 9.91
C ARG A 333 8.50 -2.59 11.39
N GLY A 334 7.62 -3.08 12.25
CA GLY A 334 7.79 -3.04 13.70
C GLY A 334 7.56 -1.65 14.31
N GLY A 335 7.01 -0.70 13.54
CA GLY A 335 6.46 0.52 14.12
C GLY A 335 5.16 0.20 14.84
N GLU A 336 4.99 0.78 16.01
CA GLU A 336 3.81 0.63 16.88
C GLU A 336 2.90 1.87 16.82
N GLU A 337 3.17 2.77 15.87
CA GLU A 337 2.43 4.01 15.70
C GLU A 337 1.01 3.73 15.20
N PRO A 338 0.00 4.46 15.74
CA PRO A 338 -1.35 4.45 15.19
C PRO A 338 -1.34 4.87 13.73
N ALA A 339 -2.14 4.18 12.90
CA ALA A 339 -2.23 4.45 11.48
C ALA A 339 -3.45 5.31 11.15
N ARG A 340 -3.31 6.18 10.15
CA ARG A 340 -4.40 6.91 9.56
C ARG A 340 -5.02 6.13 8.41
N VAL A 341 -6.34 6.16 8.34
CA VAL A 341 -7.14 5.74 7.19
C VAL A 341 -7.98 6.91 6.69
N TRP A 342 -8.05 7.11 5.38
CA TRP A 342 -8.78 8.25 4.81
C TRP A 342 -9.26 7.96 3.40
N ARG A 343 -10.09 8.85 2.83
CA ARG A 343 -10.58 8.69 1.46
C ARG A 343 -10.55 9.99 0.66
N TYR A 344 -10.30 9.88 -0.64
CA TYR A 344 -10.41 10.96 -1.62
C TYR A 344 -11.58 10.69 -2.57
N ALA A 345 -12.43 11.69 -2.80
CA ALA A 345 -13.49 11.60 -3.81
C ALA A 345 -12.91 11.50 -5.22
N LEU A 346 -13.52 10.65 -6.05
CA LEU A 346 -13.29 10.62 -7.48
C LEU A 346 -14.20 11.63 -8.19
N ASP A 347 -13.65 12.22 -9.24
CA ASP A 347 -14.40 13.00 -10.21
C ASP A 347 -15.16 12.04 -11.14
N ILE A 348 -16.43 12.33 -11.38
CA ILE A 348 -17.34 11.55 -12.22
C ILE A 348 -17.83 12.36 -13.42
N THR A 349 -17.20 13.52 -13.69
CA THR A 349 -17.65 14.46 -14.71
C THR A 349 -16.69 14.49 -15.90
N GLY A 350 -17.26 14.35 -17.10
CA GLY A 350 -16.58 14.59 -18.36
C GLY A 350 -15.23 13.88 -18.51
N ASP A 351 -14.23 14.63 -18.95
CA ASP A 351 -12.86 14.18 -19.21
C ASP A 351 -12.04 13.92 -17.94
N ARG A 352 -12.56 14.29 -16.76
CA ARG A 352 -11.94 14.05 -15.46
C ARG A 352 -12.37 12.75 -14.80
N THR A 353 -13.30 12.00 -15.40
CA THR A 353 -13.80 10.73 -14.84
C THR A 353 -12.65 9.81 -14.41
N GLY A 354 -12.70 9.38 -13.14
CA GLY A 354 -11.68 8.50 -12.54
C GLY A 354 -10.41 9.19 -12.04
N LEU A 355 -10.30 10.51 -12.17
CA LEU A 355 -9.31 11.33 -11.47
C LEU A 355 -9.79 11.68 -10.06
N LEU A 356 -8.90 12.14 -9.18
CA LEU A 356 -9.35 12.69 -7.90
C LEU A 356 -10.06 14.03 -8.12
N THR A 357 -11.11 14.27 -7.34
CA THR A 357 -11.76 15.58 -7.28
C THR A 357 -10.76 16.60 -6.74
N THR A 358 -10.57 17.69 -7.47
CA THR A 358 -9.67 18.78 -7.08
C THR A 358 -10.42 20.09 -6.96
N GLY A 359 -9.93 20.96 -6.08
CA GLY A 359 -10.51 22.28 -5.83
C GLY A 359 -9.47 23.39 -5.75
N GLY A 360 -9.97 24.62 -5.75
CA GLY A 360 -9.18 25.82 -5.59
C GLY A 360 -8.30 26.18 -6.80
N ARG A 361 -7.58 27.30 -6.70
CA ARG A 361 -6.70 27.82 -7.79
C ARG A 361 -5.50 26.95 -8.11
N ARG A 362 -5.33 25.90 -7.34
CA ARG A 362 -4.10 25.15 -7.18
C ARG A 362 -4.32 23.66 -7.51
N SER A 363 -5.55 23.25 -7.83
CA SER A 363 -5.92 21.87 -8.15
C SER A 363 -5.51 20.89 -7.04
N ASP A 364 -5.93 21.22 -5.82
CA ASP A 364 -5.66 20.41 -4.65
C ASP A 364 -6.77 19.37 -4.45
N ALA A 365 -6.39 18.10 -4.31
CA ALA A 365 -7.24 17.03 -3.80
C ALA A 365 -7.15 17.00 -2.27
N VAL A 366 -8.30 16.95 -1.61
CA VAL A 366 -8.42 16.94 -0.15
C VAL A 366 -9.13 15.69 0.31
N ALA A 367 -8.71 15.14 1.45
CA ALA A 367 -9.42 14.02 2.05
C ALA A 367 -10.83 14.45 2.42
N THR A 368 -11.83 13.67 2.01
CA THR A 368 -13.25 13.93 2.33
C THR A 368 -13.64 13.37 3.69
N GLU A 369 -12.88 12.40 4.19
CA GLU A 369 -13.09 11.75 5.48
C GLU A 369 -11.77 11.08 5.90
N ALA A 370 -11.44 11.14 7.18
CA ALA A 370 -10.19 10.63 7.73
C ALA A 370 -10.36 10.21 9.20
N TYR A 371 -9.68 9.14 9.57
CA TYR A 371 -9.66 8.56 10.90
C TYR A 371 -8.26 8.10 11.29
N GLU A 372 -8.03 8.00 12.59
CA GLU A 372 -6.93 7.25 13.18
C GLU A 372 -7.44 5.89 13.67
N THR A 373 -6.64 4.85 13.48
CA THR A 373 -6.82 3.50 14.02
C THR A 373 -5.60 3.13 14.84
N GLU A 374 -5.83 2.47 15.98
CA GLU A 374 -4.76 1.91 16.81
C GLU A 374 -4.19 0.60 16.22
N ALA A 375 -4.71 0.15 15.07
CA ALA A 375 -4.16 -1.00 14.35
C ALA A 375 -2.74 -0.68 13.88
N THR A 376 -1.78 -1.51 14.29
CA THR A 376 -0.37 -1.38 13.88
C THR A 376 -0.07 -2.28 12.69
N GLY A 377 1.02 -2.01 11.97
CA GLY A 377 1.47 -2.89 10.90
C GLY A 377 0.49 -3.06 9.74
N VAL A 378 -0.41 -2.09 9.51
CA VAL A 378 -1.45 -2.13 8.48
C VAL A 378 -0.86 -2.38 7.08
N ARG A 379 -1.42 -3.36 6.37
CA ARG A 379 -0.99 -3.83 5.04
C ARG A 379 -2.01 -3.58 3.94
N GLY A 380 -3.26 -3.37 4.31
CA GLY A 380 -4.38 -3.20 3.40
C GLY A 380 -5.52 -2.48 4.07
N VAL A 381 -6.29 -1.74 3.29
CA VAL A 381 -7.46 -1.00 3.76
C VAL A 381 -8.57 -1.09 2.73
N LEU A 382 -9.81 -1.18 3.18
CA LEU A 382 -11.03 -1.08 2.37
C LEU A 382 -12.08 -0.28 3.11
N ALA A 383 -12.88 0.51 2.41
CA ALA A 383 -14.14 1.01 2.95
C ALA A 383 -15.30 0.46 2.11
N GLN A 384 -16.35 0.01 2.78
CA GLN A 384 -17.53 -0.55 2.12
C GLN A 384 -18.75 -0.32 3.00
N ARG A 385 -19.78 0.35 2.47
CA ARG A 385 -21.06 0.64 3.14
C ARG A 385 -20.89 1.24 4.55
N GLY A 386 -19.91 2.13 4.72
CA GLY A 386 -19.62 2.81 5.98
C GLY A 386 -18.73 2.05 6.96
N GLY A 387 -18.42 0.76 6.72
CA GLY A 387 -17.41 0.03 7.49
C GLY A 387 -16.01 0.15 6.88
N TRP A 388 -14.99 0.20 7.74
CA TRP A 388 -13.58 0.20 7.36
C TRP A 388 -12.96 -1.17 7.66
N TYR A 389 -12.35 -1.81 6.67
CA TYR A 389 -11.67 -3.08 6.84
C TYR A 389 -10.16 -2.83 6.82
N VAL A 390 -9.46 -3.29 7.85
CA VAL A 390 -8.03 -3.07 8.06
C VAL A 390 -7.32 -4.41 8.16
N ASP A 391 -6.45 -4.68 7.19
CA ASP A 391 -5.58 -5.86 7.18
C ASP A 391 -4.35 -5.57 8.04
N GLN A 392 -4.35 -6.11 9.26
CA GLN A 392 -3.27 -6.01 10.22
C GLN A 392 -2.34 -7.22 10.12
N ALA A 393 -1.08 -6.97 9.81
CA ALA A 393 -0.06 -8.00 9.86
C ALA A 393 0.17 -8.48 11.29
N ALA A 394 0.49 -9.77 11.43
CA ALA A 394 0.97 -10.31 12.69
C ALA A 394 2.32 -9.71 13.09
N GLU A 395 2.55 -9.60 14.40
CA GLU A 395 3.83 -9.14 14.95
C GLU A 395 4.97 -10.13 14.61
N GLU A 396 4.70 -11.42 14.78
CA GLU A 396 5.62 -12.50 14.42
C GLU A 396 5.59 -12.78 12.91
N ARG A 397 6.75 -13.11 12.33
CA ARG A 397 6.83 -13.51 10.93
C ARG A 397 6.29 -14.92 10.74
N GLY A 398 5.47 -15.13 9.72
CA GLY A 398 4.99 -16.46 9.37
C GLY A 398 3.71 -16.86 10.09
N THR A 399 3.16 -15.98 10.93
CA THR A 399 1.87 -16.16 11.58
C THR A 399 0.77 -15.42 10.81
N HIS A 400 -0.47 -15.82 11.06
CA HIS A 400 -1.66 -15.25 10.43
C HIS A 400 -1.94 -13.85 10.94
N GLY A 401 -2.33 -12.95 10.04
CA GLY A 401 -2.77 -11.60 10.40
C GLY A 401 -4.20 -11.57 10.93
N THR A 402 -4.71 -10.37 11.14
CA THR A 402 -6.11 -10.13 11.49
C THR A 402 -6.74 -9.18 10.48
N LEU A 403 -7.97 -9.47 10.05
CA LEU A 403 -8.77 -8.54 9.25
C LEU A 403 -9.85 -7.93 10.16
N TRP A 404 -9.62 -6.69 10.57
CA TRP A 404 -10.57 -5.94 11.40
C TRP A 404 -11.64 -5.30 10.54
N ARG A 405 -12.88 -5.29 11.01
CA ARG A 405 -13.90 -4.34 10.59
C ARG A 405 -14.04 -3.30 11.70
N GLN A 406 -13.80 -2.04 11.38
CA GLN A 406 -13.84 -0.92 12.31
C GLN A 406 -14.86 0.14 11.87
N ASP A 407 -15.40 0.83 12.87
CA ASP A 407 -16.15 2.07 12.74
C ASP A 407 -15.91 2.94 13.99
N GLU A 408 -16.66 4.04 14.14
CA GLU A 408 -16.56 4.92 15.33
C GLU A 408 -17.11 4.27 16.62
N GLY A 409 -17.76 3.11 16.52
CA GLY A 409 -18.31 2.35 17.64
C GLY A 409 -17.38 1.25 18.16
N GLY A 410 -16.50 0.69 17.32
CA GLY A 410 -15.58 -0.37 17.75
C GLY A 410 -14.79 -1.04 16.62
N ALA A 411 -14.21 -2.19 16.96
CA ALA A 411 -13.51 -3.08 16.04
C ALA A 411 -13.87 -4.53 16.32
N ASP A 412 -14.31 -5.23 15.28
CA ASP A 412 -14.66 -6.64 15.32
C ASP A 412 -13.81 -7.42 14.32
N ALA A 413 -13.50 -8.67 14.62
CA ALA A 413 -12.80 -9.58 13.71
C ALA A 413 -13.27 -11.02 13.90
N ALA A 414 -12.99 -11.87 12.92
CA ALA A 414 -13.28 -13.29 13.02
C ALA A 414 -12.41 -13.98 14.07
N LYS A 415 -13.03 -14.82 14.91
CA LYS A 415 -12.28 -15.71 15.80
C LYS A 415 -11.92 -17.02 15.13
N CYS A 416 -10.69 -17.46 15.39
CA CYS A 416 -10.14 -18.68 14.86
C CYS A 416 -10.82 -19.84 15.59
N PRO A 417 -11.19 -20.90 14.84
CA PRO A 417 -11.62 -22.14 15.46
C PRO A 417 -10.57 -22.66 16.45
N ALA A 418 -11.02 -23.28 17.55
CA ALA A 418 -10.13 -23.83 18.57
C ALA A 418 -9.05 -24.75 17.94
N GLY A 419 -7.77 -24.45 18.19
CA GLY A 419 -6.62 -25.17 17.62
C GLY A 419 -6.12 -24.65 16.26
N GLY A 420 -6.71 -23.57 15.73
CA GLY A 420 -6.32 -22.94 14.46
C GLY A 420 -5.23 -21.85 14.55
N SER A 421 -4.87 -21.40 15.76
CA SER A 421 -3.81 -20.40 15.98
C SER A 421 -2.43 -21.06 16.08
N SER A 422 -1.50 -20.68 15.20
CA SER A 422 -0.10 -21.08 15.29
C SER A 422 0.64 -20.12 16.23
N GLY A 423 1.19 -20.67 17.31
CA GLY A 423 1.59 -19.95 18.52
C GLY A 423 2.49 -18.71 18.34
N ALA A 424 2.17 -17.68 19.14
CA ALA A 424 2.98 -16.52 19.50
C ALA A 424 2.26 -15.82 20.67
N SER A 425 2.96 -15.47 21.76
CA SER A 425 2.36 -15.08 23.05
C SER A 425 1.57 -13.75 23.06
N GLY A 426 0.26 -13.82 23.28
CA GLY A 426 -0.68 -12.72 23.53
C GLY A 426 -2.14 -13.18 23.38
N ALA A 427 -2.79 -13.57 24.47
CA ALA A 427 -3.99 -14.43 24.45
C ALA A 427 -5.20 -13.90 23.64
N ASP A 428 -5.41 -12.58 23.57
CA ASP A 428 -6.59 -12.01 22.92
C ASP A 428 -6.44 -11.91 21.38
N LEU A 429 -5.32 -11.37 20.88
CA LEU A 429 -5.05 -11.31 19.43
C LEU A 429 -4.76 -12.68 18.80
N GLU A 430 -4.19 -13.63 19.55
CA GLU A 430 -4.00 -15.01 19.09
C GLU A 430 -5.31 -15.63 18.60
N SER A 431 -6.44 -15.26 19.20
CA SER A 431 -7.75 -15.78 18.80
C SER A 431 -8.29 -15.16 17.51
N TYR A 432 -7.85 -13.96 17.10
CA TYR A 432 -8.32 -13.27 15.89
C TYR A 432 -7.35 -13.39 14.70
N ALA A 433 -6.20 -14.03 14.91
CA ALA A 433 -5.15 -14.25 13.91
C ALA A 433 -5.55 -15.32 12.87
N CYS A 434 -6.60 -15.04 12.09
CA CYS A 434 -7.22 -15.99 11.15
C CYS A 434 -7.07 -15.55 9.70
N TRP A 435 -6.66 -14.30 9.48
CA TRP A 435 -6.44 -13.77 8.14
C TRP A 435 -5.21 -14.39 7.49
N GLY A 436 -5.08 -14.28 6.17
CA GLY A 436 -3.94 -14.87 5.46
C GLY A 436 -2.61 -14.35 6.01
N ARG A 437 -1.57 -15.18 5.85
CA ARG A 437 -0.21 -14.79 6.24
C ARG A 437 0.37 -13.88 5.17
N HIS A 438 1.18 -12.90 5.60
CA HIS A 438 1.97 -12.06 4.70
C HIS A 438 1.16 -11.34 3.61
N THR A 439 -0.08 -10.98 3.94
CA THR A 439 -0.99 -10.28 3.04
C THR A 439 -0.53 -8.86 2.75
N SER A 440 -0.96 -8.37 1.59
CA SER A 440 -0.71 -7.00 1.17
C SER A 440 -1.87 -6.54 0.30
N SER A 441 -2.40 -5.34 0.59
CA SER A 441 -3.52 -4.72 -0.09
C SER A 441 -4.84 -5.47 0.04
N LEU A 442 -5.93 -4.73 -0.12
CA LEU A 442 -7.30 -5.25 -0.18
C LEU A 442 -7.98 -4.61 -1.40
N SER A 443 -8.76 -5.40 -2.14
CA SER A 443 -9.63 -4.87 -3.20
C SER A 443 -10.96 -5.59 -3.20
N TYR A 444 -12.04 -4.83 -3.34
CA TYR A 444 -13.39 -5.38 -3.39
C TYR A 444 -13.94 -5.42 -4.81
N SER A 445 -14.49 -6.57 -5.18
CA SER A 445 -15.21 -6.77 -6.42
C SER A 445 -16.73 -6.76 -6.16
N PRO A 446 -17.46 -5.73 -6.63
CA PRO A 446 -18.90 -5.68 -6.42
C PRO A 446 -19.66 -6.75 -7.21
N GLU A 447 -19.13 -7.19 -8.36
CA GLU A 447 -19.77 -8.20 -9.22
C GLU A 447 -19.83 -9.57 -8.54
N THR A 448 -18.74 -9.97 -7.87
CA THR A 448 -18.64 -11.29 -7.23
C THR A 448 -18.84 -11.25 -5.71
N GLY A 449 -18.85 -10.06 -5.11
CA GLY A 449 -18.86 -9.88 -3.66
C GLY A 449 -17.57 -10.37 -2.98
N GLN A 450 -16.46 -10.42 -3.72
CA GLN A 450 -15.20 -10.98 -3.27
C GLN A 450 -14.22 -9.89 -2.84
N LEU A 451 -13.56 -10.13 -1.70
CA LEU A 451 -12.42 -9.38 -1.20
C LEU A 451 -11.15 -10.09 -1.65
N TRP A 452 -10.37 -9.43 -2.51
CA TRP A 452 -9.12 -9.91 -3.07
C TRP A 452 -7.92 -9.36 -2.29
N THR A 453 -6.92 -10.20 -2.11
CA THR A 453 -5.60 -9.83 -1.58
C THR A 453 -4.53 -10.76 -2.17
N LEU A 454 -3.26 -10.45 -1.91
CA LEU A 454 -2.12 -11.27 -2.34
C LEU A 454 -1.09 -11.43 -1.22
N THR A 455 -0.19 -12.40 -1.39
CA THR A 455 0.91 -12.67 -0.44
C THR A 455 2.27 -12.33 -1.06
N ASP A 456 3.19 -11.78 -0.26
CA ASP A 456 4.50 -11.29 -0.73
C ASP A 456 5.76 -12.20 -0.57
N PRO A 457 5.81 -13.24 0.30
CA PRO A 457 7.03 -13.98 0.55
C PRO A 457 7.30 -15.04 -0.51
N ILE A 458 8.57 -15.41 -0.68
CA ILE A 458 9.01 -16.52 -1.55
C ILE A 458 9.16 -17.77 -0.68
N PRO A 459 8.74 -18.97 -1.15
CA PRO A 459 8.15 -19.31 -2.46
C PRO A 459 6.61 -19.28 -2.44
N GLU A 460 6.05 -18.31 -1.73
CA GLU A 460 4.78 -18.43 -1.01
C GLU A 460 3.72 -17.46 -1.55
N ARG A 461 3.89 -17.05 -2.81
CA ARG A 461 3.13 -16.00 -3.49
C ARG A 461 1.87 -16.55 -4.11
N LEU A 462 0.74 -16.01 -3.69
CA LEU A 462 -0.54 -16.33 -4.28
C LEU A 462 -1.47 -15.11 -4.27
N LEU A 463 -2.49 -15.21 -5.10
CA LEU A 463 -3.62 -14.30 -5.20
C LEU A 463 -4.85 -15.07 -4.72
N TYR A 464 -5.57 -14.57 -3.73
CA TYR A 464 -6.77 -15.23 -3.24
C TYR A 464 -7.91 -14.26 -2.98
N ALA A 465 -9.09 -14.83 -2.85
CA ALA A 465 -10.29 -14.10 -2.47
C ALA A 465 -11.11 -14.82 -1.41
N VAL A 466 -11.70 -14.03 -0.52
CA VAL A 466 -12.78 -14.45 0.40
C VAL A 466 -14.07 -13.73 0.00
N ARG A 467 -15.24 -14.24 0.39
CA ARG A 467 -16.49 -13.47 0.22
C ARG A 467 -16.61 -12.47 1.36
N LEU A 468 -16.91 -11.21 1.05
CA LEU A 468 -17.05 -10.19 2.10
C LEU A 468 -18.18 -10.52 3.08
N ARG A 469 -19.28 -11.11 2.60
CA ARG A 469 -20.38 -11.57 3.46
C ARG A 469 -19.97 -12.67 4.45
N ASP A 470 -18.96 -13.46 4.11
CA ASP A 470 -18.44 -14.52 5.00
C ASP A 470 -17.51 -13.89 6.03
N VAL A 471 -16.78 -12.81 5.68
CA VAL A 471 -16.05 -11.98 6.65
C VAL A 471 -17.03 -11.37 7.65
N ASP A 472 -18.06 -10.68 7.16
CA ASP A 472 -19.05 -10.02 8.01
C ASP A 472 -19.85 -11.01 8.87
N GLY A 473 -20.10 -12.22 8.36
CA GLY A 473 -20.80 -13.28 9.09
C GLY A 473 -19.97 -13.98 10.16
N ALA A 474 -18.65 -13.77 10.17
CA ALA A 474 -17.72 -14.38 11.12
C ALA A 474 -17.31 -13.42 12.25
N LEU A 475 -17.71 -12.16 12.20
CA LEU A 475 -17.39 -11.15 13.24
C LEU A 475 -18.09 -11.48 14.56
N GLU A 476 -17.41 -11.20 15.67
CA GLU A 476 -17.92 -11.40 17.04
C GLU A 476 -18.02 -10.11 17.85
#